data_AF-A0AA92WL46-F1
#
_entry.id   AF-A0AA92WL46-F1
#
_cell.length_a   1.000
_cell.length_b   1.000
_cell.length_c   1.000
_cell.angle_alpha   90.00
_cell.angle_beta   90.00
_cell.angle_gamma   90.00
#
_symmetry.space_group_name_H-M   'P 1'
#
loop_
_entity.id
_entity.type
_entity.pdbx_description
1 polymer ?
#
loop_
_entity_poly.entity_id
_entity_poly.type
_entity_poly.pdbx_seq_one_letter_code
_entity_poly.pdbx_strand_id
1 'polypeptide(L)'
;MMMDAGATTKEQMTERFIAKNSYFIYEGKNMLIEEFGKDYARYFEILQLIASGYTTRGEIESIMKIELSGYLTKLENDYSLISRYIPMFQKTNRNIRYQIEDNFLRVWFRYIYKYGYMIEVGANKKLKMVMDKSYTTYTGKVLERYFIAKMIESEEYTQIASWWDRKGENEIDIIAADELEQKVIFYEVKRQAKDINLGILKDKAEHFFQATGKFKKFDIVYQGLSMEDM
;
A
#
# COMPACT_ATOMS: atom_id res chain seq x y z
N MET A 1 19.38 2.05 -12.71
CA MET A 1 19.15 3.51 -12.58
C MET A 1 19.45 4.11 -11.20
N MET A 2 18.99 3.52 -10.08
CA MET A 2 19.37 3.94 -8.71
C MET A 2 20.58 3.15 -8.18
N MET A 3 20.47 1.82 -8.19
CA MET A 3 21.52 0.91 -7.71
C MET A 3 22.81 1.02 -8.54
N ASP A 4 22.69 0.99 -9.88
CA ASP A 4 23.84 1.17 -10.79
C ASP A 4 24.57 2.50 -10.58
N ALA A 5 23.89 3.47 -9.97
CA ALA A 5 24.45 4.78 -9.70
C ALA A 5 24.87 4.97 -8.24
N GLY A 6 24.98 3.87 -7.48
CA GLY A 6 25.46 3.84 -6.11
C GLY A 6 24.51 4.46 -5.08
N ALA A 7 23.27 4.79 -5.45
CA ALA A 7 22.28 5.31 -4.53
C ALA A 7 21.63 4.15 -3.77
N THR A 8 22.29 3.70 -2.70
CA THR A 8 21.89 2.52 -1.90
C THR A 8 21.30 2.88 -0.54
N THR A 9 21.40 4.15 -0.13
CA THR A 9 20.78 4.66 1.11
C THR A 9 19.50 5.43 0.83
N LYS A 10 18.62 5.53 1.83
CA LYS A 10 17.39 6.34 1.77
C LYS A 10 17.71 7.77 1.31
N GLU A 11 18.72 8.39 1.90
CA GLU A 11 19.10 9.77 1.65
C GLU A 11 19.52 9.95 0.18
N GLN A 12 20.44 9.12 -0.30
CA GLN A 12 20.92 9.18 -1.69
C GLN A 12 19.80 8.90 -2.70
N MET A 13 18.97 7.87 -2.45
CA MET A 13 17.84 7.54 -3.31
C MET A 13 16.85 8.70 -3.38
N THR A 14 16.53 9.31 -2.23
CA THR A 14 15.59 10.44 -2.15
C THR A 14 16.14 11.65 -2.90
N GLU A 15 17.38 12.04 -2.65
CA GLU A 15 18.02 13.19 -3.29
C GLU A 15 18.09 13.03 -4.81
N ARG A 16 18.42 11.82 -5.29
CA ARG A 16 18.45 11.52 -6.71
C ARG A 16 17.05 11.53 -7.33
N PHE A 17 16.05 11.00 -6.64
CA PHE A 17 14.68 10.93 -7.12
C PHE A 17 14.10 12.32 -7.41
N ILE A 18 14.36 13.28 -6.52
CA ILE A 18 13.86 14.67 -6.62
C ILE A 18 14.89 15.68 -7.16
N ALA A 19 16.03 15.20 -7.67
CA ALA A 19 17.07 16.08 -8.19
C ALA A 19 16.53 16.96 -9.33
N LYS A 20 17.11 18.16 -9.49
CA LYS A 20 16.78 19.01 -10.64
C LYS A 20 17.04 18.24 -11.94
N ASN A 21 16.07 18.24 -12.85
CA ASN A 21 16.10 17.48 -14.11
C ASN A 21 16.26 15.96 -13.93
N SER A 22 15.88 15.43 -12.77
CA SER A 22 15.78 13.98 -12.55
C SER A 22 14.86 13.35 -13.59
N TYR A 23 15.32 12.24 -14.20
CA TYR A 23 14.54 11.43 -15.13
C TYR A 23 13.16 11.06 -14.56
N PHE A 24 13.12 10.73 -13.26
CA PHE A 24 11.91 10.32 -12.57
C PHE A 24 10.81 11.39 -12.52
N ILE A 25 11.15 12.67 -12.72
CA ILE A 25 10.16 13.76 -12.70
C ILE A 25 9.14 13.58 -13.82
N TYR A 26 9.63 13.32 -15.04
CA TYR A 26 8.78 13.22 -16.22
C TYR A 26 8.32 11.80 -16.50
N GLU A 27 9.06 10.81 -16.03
CA GLU A 27 8.84 9.40 -16.38
C GLU A 27 7.42 8.92 -16.09
N GLY A 28 6.90 9.13 -14.88
CA GLY A 28 5.55 8.66 -14.54
C GLY A 28 4.45 9.30 -15.40
N LYS A 29 4.66 10.54 -15.87
CA LYS A 29 3.73 11.19 -16.81
C LYS A 29 3.86 10.57 -18.21
N ASN A 30 5.07 10.39 -18.69
CA ASN A 30 5.34 9.83 -20.01
C ASN A 30 4.81 8.39 -20.13
N MET A 31 4.95 7.59 -19.08
CA MET A 31 4.46 6.21 -19.04
C MET A 31 2.94 6.07 -19.18
N LEU A 32 2.17 7.07 -18.75
CA LEU A 32 0.71 6.91 -18.57
C LEU A 32 -0.13 7.85 -19.44
N ILE A 33 0.44 8.96 -19.93
CA ILE A 33 -0.36 9.96 -20.64
C ILE A 33 -0.89 9.45 -21.99
N GLU A 34 -0.12 8.61 -22.68
CA GLU A 34 -0.55 8.00 -23.95
C GLU A 34 -1.68 6.99 -23.72
N GLU A 35 -1.56 6.16 -22.67
CA GLU A 35 -2.56 5.14 -22.30
C GLU A 35 -3.92 5.74 -21.90
N PHE A 36 -3.92 6.89 -21.23
CA PHE A 36 -5.15 7.52 -20.74
C PHE A 36 -5.81 8.49 -21.72
N GLY A 37 -5.07 8.94 -22.73
CA GLY A 37 -5.55 9.91 -23.71
C GLY A 37 -6.12 11.18 -23.09
N LYS A 38 -7.29 11.62 -23.57
CA LYS A 38 -7.90 12.91 -23.16
C LYS A 38 -8.35 12.97 -21.70
N ASP A 39 -8.61 11.82 -21.08
CA ASP A 39 -9.12 11.73 -19.70
C ASP A 39 -8.02 11.59 -18.65
N TYR A 40 -6.73 11.70 -19.05
CA TYR A 40 -5.58 11.46 -18.17
C TYR A 40 -5.63 12.19 -16.83
N ALA A 41 -6.16 13.42 -16.80
CA ALA A 41 -6.22 14.24 -15.59
C ALA A 41 -7.03 13.56 -14.48
N ARG A 42 -8.17 12.93 -14.81
CA ARG A 42 -9.03 12.26 -13.82
C ARG A 42 -8.38 10.99 -13.28
N TYR A 43 -7.76 10.19 -14.14
CA TYR A 43 -7.02 9.00 -13.72
C TYR A 43 -5.83 9.37 -12.81
N PHE A 44 -5.08 10.41 -13.18
CA PHE A 44 -3.96 10.87 -12.38
C PHE A 44 -4.41 11.38 -11.01
N GLU A 45 -5.54 12.09 -10.93
CA GLU A 45 -6.11 12.53 -9.66
C GLU A 45 -6.52 11.34 -8.77
N ILE A 46 -7.19 10.32 -9.34
CA ILE A 46 -7.55 9.10 -8.59
C ILE A 46 -6.30 8.38 -8.07
N LEU A 47 -5.30 8.16 -8.93
CA LEU A 47 -4.03 7.52 -8.56
C LEU A 47 -3.28 8.35 -7.49
N GLN A 48 -3.29 9.67 -7.60
CA GLN A 48 -2.70 10.58 -6.62
C GLN A 48 -3.39 10.47 -5.25
N LEU A 49 -4.71 10.36 -5.22
CA LEU A 49 -5.48 10.18 -3.99
C LEU A 49 -5.21 8.81 -3.35
N ILE A 50 -5.20 7.74 -4.13
CA ILE A 50 -4.81 6.39 -3.66
C ILE A 50 -3.39 6.41 -3.09
N ALA A 51 -2.43 7.00 -3.82
CA ALA A 51 -1.05 7.13 -3.38
C ALA A 51 -0.90 7.97 -2.10
N SER A 52 -1.87 8.86 -1.84
CA SER A 52 -1.94 9.67 -0.61
C SER A 52 -2.60 8.95 0.57
N GLY A 53 -3.24 7.80 0.36
CA GLY A 53 -3.88 6.99 1.41
C GLY A 53 -5.41 7.02 1.39
N TYR A 54 -6.04 7.72 0.44
CA TYR A 54 -7.49 7.61 0.22
C TYR A 54 -7.76 6.36 -0.60
N THR A 55 -8.03 5.26 0.09
CA THR A 55 -8.03 3.92 -0.52
C THR A 55 -9.42 3.39 -0.75
N THR A 56 -10.47 3.96 -0.18
CA THR A 56 -11.84 3.52 -0.43
C THR A 56 -12.50 4.34 -1.52
N ARG A 57 -13.45 3.74 -2.25
CA ARG A 57 -14.27 4.46 -3.23
C ARG A 57 -14.92 5.71 -2.62
N GLY A 58 -15.49 5.58 -1.41
CA GLY A 58 -16.19 6.67 -0.74
C GLY A 58 -15.29 7.86 -0.40
N GLU A 59 -14.05 7.60 0.06
CA GLU A 59 -13.08 8.66 0.30
C GLU A 59 -12.75 9.43 -0.98
N ILE A 60 -12.47 8.72 -2.07
CA ILE A 60 -12.08 9.33 -3.35
C ILE A 60 -13.27 10.11 -3.95
N GLU A 61 -14.48 9.53 -3.97
CA GLU A 61 -15.71 10.20 -4.43
C GLU A 61 -16.02 11.45 -3.61
N SER A 62 -15.79 11.39 -2.28
CA SER A 62 -16.04 12.53 -1.40
C SER A 62 -15.15 13.74 -1.72
N ILE A 63 -13.95 13.51 -2.27
CA ILE A 63 -13.00 14.56 -2.64
C ILE A 63 -13.28 15.04 -4.06
N MET A 64 -13.38 14.12 -5.02
CA MET A 64 -13.49 14.46 -6.45
C MET A 64 -14.90 14.90 -6.86
N LYS A 65 -15.93 14.57 -6.07
CA LYS A 65 -17.35 14.88 -6.35
C LYS A 65 -17.85 14.34 -7.70
N ILE A 66 -17.35 13.17 -8.11
CA ILE A 66 -17.76 12.48 -9.34
C ILE A 66 -18.06 11.00 -9.08
N GLU A 67 -18.71 10.35 -10.05
CA GLU A 67 -18.88 8.89 -10.08
C GLU A 67 -17.57 8.20 -10.47
N LEU A 68 -17.14 7.18 -9.70
CA LEU A 68 -15.84 6.53 -9.92
C LEU A 68 -15.89 5.10 -10.47
N SER A 69 -17.05 4.44 -10.59
CA SER A 69 -17.11 3.02 -10.98
C SER A 69 -16.40 2.78 -12.30
N GLY A 70 -16.66 3.61 -13.31
CA GLY A 70 -16.04 3.48 -14.62
C GLY A 70 -14.52 3.67 -14.58
N TYR A 71 -14.05 4.67 -13.83
CA TYR A 71 -12.61 4.96 -13.70
C TYR A 71 -11.85 3.86 -12.97
N LEU A 72 -12.38 3.40 -11.83
CA LEU A 72 -11.75 2.35 -11.02
C LEU A 72 -11.72 1.02 -11.79
N THR A 73 -12.80 0.71 -12.53
CA THR A 73 -12.86 -0.50 -13.37
C THR A 73 -11.77 -0.50 -14.43
N LYS A 74 -11.56 0.64 -15.12
CA LYS A 74 -10.50 0.76 -16.13
C LYS A 74 -9.10 0.71 -15.51
N LEU A 75 -8.87 1.42 -14.41
CA LEU A 75 -7.58 1.39 -13.71
C LEU A 75 -7.20 -0.02 -13.24
N GLU A 76 -8.18 -0.83 -12.83
CA GLU A 76 -7.97 -2.22 -12.39
C GLU A 76 -7.83 -3.18 -13.57
N ASN A 77 -8.81 -3.20 -14.49
CA ASN A 77 -8.93 -4.27 -15.48
C ASN A 77 -8.25 -3.96 -16.82
N ASP A 78 -8.32 -2.71 -17.27
CA ASP A 78 -7.82 -2.33 -18.59
C ASP A 78 -6.34 -1.95 -18.50
N TYR A 79 -5.96 -1.20 -17.46
CA TYR A 79 -4.60 -0.70 -17.27
C TYR A 79 -3.78 -1.50 -16.25
N SER A 80 -4.41 -2.32 -15.41
CA SER A 80 -3.74 -3.11 -14.35
C SER A 80 -2.82 -2.28 -13.45
N LEU A 81 -3.18 -1.01 -13.20
CA LEU A 81 -2.39 -0.09 -12.39
C LEU A 81 -2.75 -0.14 -10.92
N ILE A 82 -3.97 -0.56 -10.61
CA ILE A 82 -4.45 -0.74 -9.25
C ILE A 82 -4.99 -2.15 -9.04
N SER A 83 -4.96 -2.62 -7.80
CA SER A 83 -5.70 -3.79 -7.35
C SER A 83 -6.70 -3.43 -6.26
N ARG A 84 -7.64 -4.36 -6.05
CA ARG A 84 -8.55 -4.34 -4.91
C ARG A 84 -8.03 -5.24 -3.81
N TYR A 85 -7.83 -4.66 -2.64
CA TYR A 85 -7.59 -5.35 -1.40
C TYR A 85 -8.92 -5.53 -0.66
N ILE A 86 -9.21 -6.79 -0.35
CA ILE A 86 -10.47 -7.22 0.26
C ILE A 86 -10.13 -7.89 1.60
N PRO A 87 -10.83 -7.57 2.70
CA PRO A 87 -10.61 -8.27 3.96
C PRO A 87 -10.80 -9.77 3.79
N MET A 88 -9.98 -10.58 4.45
CA MET A 88 -10.12 -12.02 4.45
C MET A 88 -11.56 -12.43 4.81
N PHE A 89 -12.14 -13.35 4.03
CA PHE A 89 -13.52 -13.84 4.14
C PHE A 89 -14.66 -12.84 3.85
N GLN A 90 -14.36 -11.64 3.38
CA GLN A 90 -15.38 -10.70 2.94
C GLN A 90 -16.02 -11.18 1.63
N LYS A 91 -17.33 -11.44 1.66
CA LYS A 91 -18.11 -11.93 0.50
C LYS A 91 -18.67 -10.83 -0.39
N THR A 92 -18.77 -9.61 0.11
CA THR A 92 -19.38 -8.48 -0.60
C THR A 92 -18.32 -7.48 -1.03
N ASN A 93 -18.57 -6.74 -2.13
CA ASN A 93 -17.72 -5.64 -2.58
C ASN A 93 -17.79 -4.38 -1.68
N ARG A 94 -18.08 -4.55 -0.39
CA ARG A 94 -18.05 -3.48 0.61
C ARG A 94 -16.70 -3.49 1.31
N ASN A 95 -16.23 -2.31 1.71
CA ASN A 95 -14.96 -2.09 2.41
C ASN A 95 -13.72 -2.49 1.61
N ILE A 96 -13.82 -2.45 0.28
CA ILE A 96 -12.67 -2.61 -0.60
C ILE A 96 -11.74 -1.40 -0.43
N ARG A 97 -10.45 -1.68 -0.36
CA ARG A 97 -9.38 -0.69 -0.46
C ARG A 97 -8.66 -0.86 -1.79
N TYR A 98 -8.36 0.22 -2.47
CA TYR A 98 -7.61 0.26 -3.72
C TYR A 98 -6.16 0.58 -3.43
N GLN A 99 -5.26 -0.05 -4.17
CA GLN A 99 -3.83 0.16 -4.07
C GLN A 99 -3.21 0.20 -5.47
N ILE A 100 -2.24 1.09 -5.67
CA ILE A 100 -1.41 1.09 -6.88
C ILE A 100 -0.41 -0.07 -6.79
N GLU A 101 -0.29 -0.86 -7.86
CA GLU A 101 0.57 -2.03 -7.89
C GLU A 101 2.05 -1.66 -8.00
N ASP A 102 2.39 -0.79 -8.95
CA ASP A 102 3.78 -0.45 -9.23
C ASP A 102 4.41 0.42 -8.13
N ASN A 103 5.57 0.00 -7.63
CA ASN A 103 6.27 0.70 -6.54
C ASN A 103 6.78 2.09 -6.96
N PHE A 104 7.19 2.26 -8.22
CA PHE A 104 7.63 3.56 -8.73
C PHE A 104 6.45 4.54 -8.82
N LEU A 105 5.34 4.13 -9.45
CA LEU A 105 4.13 4.95 -9.57
C LEU A 105 3.56 5.35 -8.20
N ARG A 106 3.62 4.46 -7.20
CA ARG A 106 3.25 4.82 -5.81
C ARG A 106 4.03 6.01 -5.27
N VAL A 107 5.36 6.01 -5.40
CA VAL A 107 6.20 7.13 -4.94
C VAL A 107 5.99 8.36 -5.82
N TRP A 108 5.90 8.16 -7.13
CA TRP A 108 5.75 9.22 -8.12
C TRP A 108 4.46 10.00 -7.91
N PHE A 109 3.31 9.33 -7.81
CA PHE A 109 2.02 9.98 -7.54
C PHE A 109 1.97 10.63 -6.15
N ARG A 110 2.55 9.97 -5.14
CA ARG A 110 2.54 10.49 -3.76
C ARG A 110 3.35 11.78 -3.61
N TYR A 111 4.49 11.89 -4.29
CA TYR A 111 5.43 12.98 -4.07
C TYR A 111 5.69 13.86 -5.30
N ILE A 112 6.01 13.26 -6.46
CA ILE A 112 6.40 14.01 -7.66
C ILE A 112 5.20 14.71 -8.27
N TYR A 113 4.12 13.97 -8.56
CA TYR A 113 2.92 14.55 -9.15
C TYR A 113 2.25 15.53 -8.18
N LYS A 114 2.03 15.12 -6.93
CA LYS A 114 1.37 15.94 -5.89
C LYS A 114 2.10 17.25 -5.58
N TYR A 115 3.43 17.22 -5.54
CA TYR A 115 4.26 18.38 -5.17
C TYR A 115 5.11 18.88 -6.35
N GLY A 116 4.66 18.65 -7.59
CA GLY A 116 5.38 19.08 -8.80
C GLY A 116 5.71 20.56 -8.80
N TYR A 117 4.80 21.40 -8.26
CA TYR A 117 5.02 22.84 -8.09
C TYR A 117 6.26 23.18 -7.25
N MET A 118 6.62 22.34 -6.26
CA MET A 118 7.84 22.55 -5.47
C MET A 118 9.10 22.29 -6.31
N ILE A 119 9.03 21.30 -7.21
CA ILE A 119 10.14 20.96 -8.11
C ILE A 119 10.34 22.07 -9.14
N GLU A 120 9.24 22.60 -9.71
CA GLU A 120 9.25 23.68 -10.70
C GLU A 120 9.97 24.93 -10.19
N VAL A 121 9.74 25.33 -8.94
CA VAL A 121 10.42 26.48 -8.33
C VAL A 121 11.77 26.13 -7.69
N GLY A 122 12.25 24.90 -7.85
CA GLY A 122 13.54 24.43 -7.31
C GLY A 122 13.56 24.18 -5.79
N ALA A 123 12.41 24.10 -5.13
CA ALA A 123 12.27 23.87 -3.69
C ALA A 123 12.46 22.39 -3.28
N ASN A 124 13.41 21.68 -3.90
CA ASN A 124 13.67 20.24 -3.68
C ASN A 124 13.98 19.92 -2.21
N LYS A 125 14.67 20.81 -1.49
CA LYS A 125 14.93 20.64 -0.04
C LYS A 125 13.64 20.59 0.78
N LYS A 126 12.62 21.39 0.41
CA LYS A 126 11.31 21.38 1.09
C LYS A 126 10.54 20.10 0.75
N LEU A 127 10.59 19.65 -0.51
CA LEU A 127 10.01 18.36 -0.89
C LEU A 127 10.66 17.19 -0.14
N LYS A 128 11.99 17.20 0.02
CA LYS A 128 12.70 16.21 0.85
C LYS A 128 12.16 16.18 2.28
N MET A 129 11.95 17.35 2.91
CA MET A 129 11.36 17.42 4.25
C MET A 129 9.95 16.82 4.31
N VAL A 130 9.13 17.02 3.27
CA VAL A 130 7.80 16.40 3.18
C VAL A 130 7.92 14.88 3.10
N MET A 131 8.80 14.37 2.23
CA MET A 131 9.06 12.93 2.08
C MET A 131 9.57 12.32 3.38
N ASP A 132 10.52 12.96 4.05
CA ASP A 132 11.10 12.50 5.31
C ASP A 132 10.05 12.40 6.43
N LYS A 133 9.14 13.37 6.53
CA LYS A 133 8.06 13.37 7.53
C LYS A 133 7.09 12.20 7.37
N SER A 134 6.77 11.80 6.14
CA SER A 134 5.84 10.69 5.89
C SER A 134 6.53 9.36 5.56
N TYR A 135 7.86 9.31 5.65
CA TYR A 135 8.64 8.16 5.22
C TYR A 135 8.28 6.89 5.97
N THR A 136 8.19 6.95 7.30
CA THR A 136 7.90 5.79 8.15
C THR A 136 6.52 5.22 7.87
N THR A 137 5.50 6.06 7.75
CA THR A 137 4.14 5.64 7.39
C THR A 137 4.08 5.02 6.00
N TYR A 138 4.70 5.65 5.01
CA TYR A 138 4.71 5.14 3.64
C TYR A 138 5.42 3.78 3.53
N THR A 139 6.58 3.66 4.17
CA THR A 139 7.40 2.44 4.12
C THR A 139 6.90 1.32 5.02
N GLY A 140 6.02 1.60 5.99
CA GLY A 140 5.31 0.55 6.74
C GLY A 140 4.46 -0.32 5.81
N LYS A 141 3.64 0.31 4.95
CA LYS A 141 2.85 -0.42 3.93
C LYS A 141 3.72 -1.11 2.87
N VAL A 142 4.93 -0.59 2.58
CA VAL A 142 5.88 -1.30 1.69
C VAL A 142 6.42 -2.56 2.36
N LEU A 143 6.68 -2.50 3.66
CA LEU A 143 7.17 -3.63 4.44
C LEU A 143 6.13 -4.75 4.55
N GLU A 144 4.85 -4.41 4.74
CA GLU A 144 3.74 -5.38 4.68
C GLU A 144 3.74 -6.14 3.35
N ARG A 145 3.85 -5.43 2.21
CA ARG A 145 3.91 -6.06 0.87
C ARG A 145 5.12 -6.99 0.72
N TYR A 146 6.27 -6.59 1.27
CA TYR A 146 7.49 -7.41 1.22
C TYR A 146 7.26 -8.76 1.91
N PHE A 147 6.71 -8.75 3.13
CA PHE A 147 6.43 -9.98 3.86
C PHE A 147 5.38 -10.84 3.18
N ILE A 148 4.32 -10.25 2.63
CA ILE A 148 3.32 -11.00 1.86
C ILE A 148 3.96 -11.66 0.65
N ALA A 149 4.82 -10.96 -0.10
CA ALA A 149 5.53 -11.54 -1.23
C ALA A 149 6.42 -12.71 -0.80
N LYS A 150 7.15 -12.58 0.33
CA LYS A 150 7.97 -13.67 0.88
C LYS A 150 7.14 -14.89 1.33
N MET A 151 6.00 -14.66 1.97
CA MET A 151 5.07 -15.73 2.36
C MET A 151 4.49 -16.45 1.13
N ILE A 152 4.16 -15.72 0.06
CA ILE A 152 3.73 -16.32 -1.21
C ILE A 152 4.86 -17.15 -1.82
N GLU A 153 6.09 -16.62 -1.88
CA GLU A 153 7.27 -17.31 -2.41
C GLU A 153 7.64 -18.58 -1.61
N SER A 154 7.26 -18.65 -0.32
CA SER A 154 7.57 -19.81 0.53
C SER A 154 6.72 -21.05 0.21
N GLU A 155 5.56 -20.88 -0.44
CA GLU A 155 4.57 -21.95 -0.69
C GLU A 155 4.04 -22.66 0.58
N GLU A 156 4.30 -22.14 1.78
CA GLU A 156 3.88 -22.74 3.06
C GLU A 156 2.40 -22.52 3.41
N TYR A 157 1.74 -21.54 2.79
CA TYR A 157 0.41 -21.08 3.19
C TYR A 157 -0.62 -21.32 2.10
N THR A 158 -1.77 -21.88 2.45
CA THR A 158 -2.90 -22.04 1.53
C THR A 158 -3.67 -20.75 1.34
N GLN A 159 -3.58 -19.81 2.28
CA GLN A 159 -4.24 -18.51 2.20
C GLN A 159 -3.45 -17.40 2.88
N ILE A 160 -3.26 -16.28 2.19
CA ILE A 160 -2.62 -15.07 2.74
C ILE A 160 -3.50 -13.86 2.39
N ALA A 161 -3.95 -13.12 3.40
CA ALA A 161 -4.68 -11.87 3.22
C ALA A 161 -4.66 -11.02 4.49
N SER A 162 -4.89 -9.72 4.35
CA SER A 162 -5.15 -8.82 5.50
C SER A 162 -6.61 -8.87 5.91
N TRP A 163 -6.94 -8.29 7.06
CA TRP A 163 -8.32 -8.09 7.47
C TRP A 163 -8.53 -6.75 8.15
N TRP A 164 -9.67 -6.12 7.90
CA TRP A 164 -10.15 -4.98 8.68
C TRP A 164 -11.65 -5.08 8.89
N ASP A 165 -12.13 -4.54 10.01
CA ASP A 165 -13.55 -4.48 10.29
C ASP A 165 -14.28 -3.45 9.41
N ARG A 166 -15.61 -3.35 9.57
CA ARG A 166 -16.41 -2.44 8.75
C ARG A 166 -16.15 -0.96 9.00
N LYS A 167 -15.66 -0.61 10.17
CA LYS A 167 -15.35 0.77 10.56
C LYS A 167 -13.90 1.14 10.27
N GLY A 168 -13.04 0.15 9.99
CA GLY A 168 -11.60 0.31 9.90
C GLY A 168 -10.94 0.56 11.26
N GLU A 169 -11.62 0.28 12.38
CA GLU A 169 -11.09 0.51 13.73
C GLU A 169 -10.11 -0.61 14.12
N ASN A 170 -10.39 -1.84 13.69
CA ASN A 170 -9.52 -2.98 13.84
C ASN A 170 -8.98 -3.41 12.46
N GLU A 171 -7.65 -3.56 12.37
CA GLU A 171 -6.94 -4.03 11.19
C GLU A 171 -5.83 -4.99 11.59
N ILE A 172 -5.80 -6.15 10.96
CA ILE A 172 -4.73 -7.15 11.05
C ILE A 172 -3.96 -7.08 9.74
N ASP A 173 -2.66 -6.79 9.85
CA ASP A 173 -1.82 -6.51 8.69
C ASP A 173 -1.69 -7.73 7.77
N ILE A 174 -1.44 -8.92 8.33
CA ILE A 174 -1.37 -10.16 7.55
C ILE A 174 -1.97 -11.32 8.35
N ILE A 175 -2.78 -12.15 7.70
CA ILE A 175 -3.24 -13.45 8.18
C ILE A 175 -2.73 -14.48 7.18
N ALA A 176 -1.93 -15.43 7.64
CA ALA A 176 -1.42 -16.53 6.84
C ALA A 176 -1.95 -17.85 7.44
N ALA A 177 -2.69 -18.60 6.64
CA ALA A 177 -3.29 -19.86 7.06
C ALA A 177 -2.75 -21.01 6.22
N ASP A 178 -2.53 -22.14 6.88
CA ASP A 178 -2.36 -23.46 6.29
C ASP A 178 -3.58 -24.29 6.69
N GLU A 179 -4.52 -24.45 5.75
CA GLU A 179 -5.74 -25.21 5.97
C GLU A 179 -5.52 -26.72 6.01
N LEU A 180 -4.39 -27.22 5.50
CA LEU A 180 -4.03 -28.64 5.51
C LEU A 180 -3.54 -29.05 6.90
N GLU A 181 -2.64 -28.25 7.48
CA GLU A 181 -2.11 -28.46 8.83
C GLU A 181 -2.98 -27.82 9.93
N GLN A 182 -4.09 -27.18 9.54
CA GLN A 182 -5.00 -26.45 10.43
C GLN A 182 -4.27 -25.44 11.32
N LYS A 183 -3.36 -24.67 10.74
CA LYS A 183 -2.59 -23.63 11.43
C LYS A 183 -2.90 -22.26 10.87
N VAL A 184 -3.02 -21.25 11.73
CA VAL A 184 -3.16 -19.86 11.32
C VAL A 184 -2.21 -18.98 12.11
N ILE A 185 -1.57 -18.05 11.42
CA ILE A 185 -0.69 -17.05 12.01
C ILE A 185 -1.23 -15.67 11.71
N PHE A 186 -1.46 -14.91 12.77
CA PHE A 186 -1.82 -13.50 12.71
C PHE A 186 -0.56 -12.67 12.90
N TYR A 187 -0.33 -11.72 12.00
CA TYR A 187 0.84 -10.86 12.03
C TYR A 187 0.47 -9.39 12.19
N GLU A 188 1.29 -8.68 13.00
CA GLU A 188 1.38 -7.23 13.00
C GLU A 188 2.75 -6.83 12.43
N VAL A 189 2.77 -5.92 11.48
CA VAL A 189 3.99 -5.43 10.84
C VAL A 189 4.32 -4.04 11.37
N LYS A 190 5.54 -3.87 11.89
CA LYS A 190 6.05 -2.57 12.34
C LYS A 190 7.45 -2.33 11.83
N ARG A 191 7.79 -1.09 11.53
CA ARG A 191 9.15 -0.77 11.09
C ARG A 191 10.20 -1.05 12.17
N GLN A 192 9.86 -0.88 13.44
CA GLN A 192 10.74 -1.15 14.58
C GLN A 192 10.11 -2.24 15.44
N ALA A 193 10.88 -3.27 15.81
CA ALA A 193 10.39 -4.39 16.62
C ALA A 193 9.78 -3.95 17.96
N LYS A 194 10.34 -2.90 18.58
CA LYS A 194 9.83 -2.31 19.83
C LYS A 194 8.41 -1.74 19.76
N ASP A 195 7.91 -1.44 18.57
CA ASP A 195 6.56 -0.87 18.38
C ASP A 195 5.50 -1.96 18.21
N ILE A 196 5.91 -3.24 18.18
CA ILE A 196 5.02 -4.38 18.07
C ILE A 196 4.35 -4.63 19.41
N ASN A 197 3.02 -4.72 19.37
CA ASN A 197 2.22 -5.06 20.55
C ASN A 197 1.32 -6.27 20.24
N LEU A 198 1.74 -7.43 20.73
CA LEU A 198 0.99 -8.67 20.55
C LEU A 198 -0.33 -8.72 21.33
N GLY A 199 -0.47 -7.92 22.39
CA GLY A 199 -1.75 -7.77 23.10
C GLY A 199 -2.81 -7.15 22.20
N ILE A 200 -2.46 -6.02 21.57
CA ILE A 200 -3.34 -5.35 20.59
C ILE A 200 -3.66 -6.27 19.40
N LEU A 201 -2.68 -7.03 18.91
CA LEU A 201 -2.91 -7.99 17.81
C LEU A 201 -3.90 -9.09 18.22
N LYS A 202 -3.80 -9.61 19.45
CA LYS A 202 -4.76 -10.58 19.99
C LYS A 202 -6.16 -9.98 20.09
N ASP A 203 -6.28 -8.75 20.59
CA ASP A 203 -7.58 -8.06 20.67
C ASP A 203 -8.22 -7.87 19.29
N LYS A 204 -7.43 -7.47 18.28
CA LYS A 204 -7.87 -7.38 16.88
C LYS A 204 -8.31 -8.74 16.33
N ALA A 205 -7.60 -9.82 16.67
CA ALA A 205 -7.96 -11.17 16.25
C ALA A 205 -9.27 -11.66 16.90
N GLU A 206 -9.57 -11.28 18.15
CA GLU A 206 -10.88 -11.53 18.76
C GLU A 206 -12.01 -10.89 17.96
N HIS A 207 -11.83 -9.65 17.49
CA HIS A 207 -12.79 -9.01 16.59
C HIS A 207 -12.93 -9.74 15.25
N PHE A 208 -11.82 -10.22 14.68
CA PHE A 208 -11.84 -11.08 13.49
C PHE A 208 -12.64 -12.36 13.72
N PHE A 209 -12.43 -13.04 14.85
CA PHE A 209 -13.14 -14.27 15.19
C PHE A 209 -14.64 -14.05 15.44
N GLN A 210 -15.01 -12.92 16.03
CA GLN A 210 -16.41 -12.51 16.20
C GLN A 210 -17.07 -12.22 14.86
N ALA A 211 -16.37 -11.54 13.96
CA ALA A 211 -16.91 -11.12 12.66
C ALA A 211 -17.02 -12.28 11.66
N THR A 212 -16.06 -13.20 11.65
CA THR A 212 -15.95 -14.24 10.61
C THR A 212 -16.31 -15.64 11.11
N GLY A 213 -16.09 -15.94 12.39
CA GLY A 213 -16.20 -17.29 12.94
C GLY A 213 -15.17 -18.29 12.39
N LYS A 214 -14.18 -17.84 11.62
CA LYS A 214 -13.18 -18.69 10.94
C LYS A 214 -11.96 -18.97 11.82
N PHE A 215 -11.23 -20.04 11.51
CA PHE A 215 -9.99 -20.49 12.17
C PHE A 215 -10.04 -20.75 13.69
N LYS A 216 -11.18 -20.65 14.37
CA LYS A 216 -11.29 -20.88 15.84
C LYS A 216 -10.83 -22.27 16.32
N LYS A 217 -10.73 -23.24 15.42
CA LYS A 217 -10.29 -24.62 15.71
C LYS A 217 -8.85 -24.90 15.23
N PHE A 218 -8.21 -23.93 14.62
CA PHE A 218 -6.84 -24.05 14.12
C PHE A 218 -5.87 -23.86 15.29
N ASP A 219 -4.63 -24.31 15.12
CA ASP A 219 -3.53 -23.82 15.95
C ASP A 219 -3.28 -22.35 15.63
N ILE A 220 -3.41 -21.48 16.63
CA ILE A 220 -3.40 -20.03 16.45
C ILE A 220 -2.08 -19.47 17.00
N VAL A 221 -1.31 -18.85 16.12
CA VAL A 221 -0.06 -18.16 16.45
C VAL A 221 -0.22 -16.66 16.23
N TYR A 222 0.41 -15.87 17.08
CA TYR A 222 0.50 -14.41 16.97
C TYR A 222 1.96 -14.01 16.88
N GLN A 223 2.32 -13.29 15.83
CA GLN A 223 3.71 -12.90 15.59
C GLN A 223 3.82 -11.45 15.15
N GLY A 224 4.93 -10.83 15.52
CA GLY A 224 5.32 -9.53 15.01
C GLY A 224 6.36 -9.68 13.91
N LEU A 225 6.30 -8.81 12.89
CA LEU A 225 7.34 -8.71 11.86
C LEU A 225 7.85 -7.28 11.76
N SER A 226 9.15 -7.14 11.50
CA SER A 226 9.82 -5.85 11.42
C SER A 226 10.95 -5.80 10.40
N MET A 227 11.61 -4.65 10.28
CA MET A 227 12.81 -4.53 9.43
C MET A 227 13.94 -5.49 9.85
N GLU A 228 13.93 -5.98 11.10
CA GLU A 228 14.90 -6.97 11.60
C GLU A 228 14.64 -8.38 11.08
N ASP A 229 13.43 -8.64 10.56
CA ASP A 229 12.98 -9.93 10.04
C ASP A 229 13.04 -10.00 8.50
N MET A 230 13.60 -8.98 7.83
CA MET A 230 13.74 -8.92 6.37
C MET A 230 14.86 -9.81 5.84
#